data_AF-A0A9E1S253-F1
#
_entry.id   AF-A0A9E1S253-F1
#
_cell.length_a   1.000
_cell.length_b   1.000
_cell.length_c   1.000
_cell.angle_alpha   90.00
_cell.angle_beta   90.00
_cell.angle_gamma   90.00
#
_symmetry.space_group_name_H-M   'P 1'
#
loop_
_entity.id
_entity.type
_entity.pdbx_description
1 polymer ?
#
loop_
_entity_poly.entity_id
_entity_poly.type
_entity_poly.pdbx_seq_one_letter_code
_entity_poly.pdbx_strand_id
1 'polypeptide(L)'
;MDLFRNALMVGTALLLAACGRPTVLDTLNEEASLKTFPTIVLVYRMNDGEEERMVTAVADQWEVCLGAKTALMGMSVNDWDDRVATDRNFGITANEARSYNSHPHSFAYLLETGEELNHGGYSSARHDMYVAAGLASLDGSESDSNVVYGLMEAHLSRDMPVIPMFFVPPSIEPWSQTVIYLTPNLALEQWQDFRVRQAFSLAIDREKIATAVLMDGSEPTAHLFPPGLGSYEPIEVSPDQNCRMAQGLMNDAGYATP
;
A
#
# COMPACT_ATOMS: atom_id res chain seq x y z
N MET A 1 -82.03 -32.28 -7.01
CA MET A 1 -82.38 -31.54 -5.78
C MET A 1 -81.09 -31.17 -5.06
N ASP A 2 -80.16 -30.46 -5.71
CA ASP A 2 -80.21 -29.04 -6.10
C ASP A 2 -80.24 -28.08 -4.92
N LEU A 3 -79.14 -27.33 -4.77
CA LEU A 3 -79.05 -25.85 -4.84
C LEU A 3 -77.65 -25.46 -4.31
N PHE A 4 -76.60 -25.32 -5.14
CA PHE A 4 -76.16 -24.12 -5.90
C PHE A 4 -75.86 -22.84 -5.07
N ARG A 5 -74.54 -22.50 -5.00
CA ARG A 5 -73.83 -21.22 -5.30
C ARG A 5 -73.93 -19.94 -4.44
N ASN A 6 -72.72 -19.38 -4.24
CA ASN A 6 -72.24 -17.98 -4.37
C ASN A 6 -72.32 -16.91 -3.22
N ALA A 7 -71.12 -16.61 -2.68
CA ALA A 7 -70.32 -15.35 -2.82
C ALA A 7 -70.57 -14.05 -2.00
N LEU A 8 -69.43 -13.49 -1.49
CA LEU A 8 -69.07 -12.10 -1.07
C LEU A 8 -69.67 -11.53 0.26
N MET A 9 -69.02 -10.73 1.13
CA MET A 9 -67.78 -9.91 1.10
C MET A 9 -67.39 -9.40 2.54
N VAL A 10 -66.10 -9.06 2.74
CA VAL A 10 -65.49 -8.01 3.63
C VAL A 10 -65.19 -8.30 5.12
N GLY A 11 -63.92 -8.08 5.52
CA GLY A 11 -63.61 -7.57 6.87
C GLY A 11 -62.28 -7.98 7.55
N THR A 12 -61.16 -7.42 7.09
CA THR A 12 -60.07 -6.82 7.91
C THR A 12 -59.27 -7.64 8.97
N ALA A 13 -57.98 -7.83 8.64
CA ALA A 13 -56.75 -7.91 9.43
C ALA A 13 -56.75 -7.91 10.99
N LEU A 14 -55.89 -8.77 11.58
CA LEU A 14 -54.76 -8.28 12.40
C LEU A 14 -53.63 -9.32 12.53
N LEU A 15 -52.41 -8.88 12.24
CA LEU A 15 -51.12 -9.54 12.45
C LEU A 15 -50.91 -9.97 13.91
N LEU A 16 -50.47 -11.21 14.12
CA LEU A 16 -49.72 -11.60 15.32
C LEU A 16 -48.22 -11.58 14.96
N ALA A 17 -47.57 -10.47 15.30
CA ALA A 17 -46.12 -10.38 15.31
C ALA A 17 -45.58 -11.23 16.47
N ALA A 18 -44.93 -12.35 16.16
CA ALA A 18 -44.11 -13.07 17.13
C ALA A 18 -42.80 -12.30 17.30
N CYS A 19 -42.63 -11.63 18.45
CA CYS A 19 -41.36 -11.08 18.90
C CYS A 19 -40.35 -12.20 19.17
N GLY A 20 -39.59 -12.61 18.17
CA GLY A 20 -38.32 -13.29 18.37
C GLY A 20 -37.22 -12.24 18.55
N ARG A 21 -36.71 -12.06 19.77
CA ARG A 21 -35.40 -11.41 19.94
C ARG A 21 -34.36 -12.40 19.41
N PRO A 22 -33.47 -12.01 18.48
CA PRO A 22 -32.36 -12.88 18.09
C PRO A 22 -31.57 -13.24 19.35
N THR A 23 -31.26 -14.52 19.52
CA THR A 23 -30.45 -14.96 20.64
C THR A 23 -29.01 -14.53 20.42
N VAL A 24 -28.22 -14.38 21.49
CA VAL A 24 -26.79 -14.06 21.39
C VAL A 24 -26.05 -15.08 20.52
N LEU A 25 -26.54 -16.32 20.42
CA LEU A 25 -26.00 -17.36 19.55
C LEU A 25 -26.35 -17.15 18.06
N ASP A 26 -27.50 -16.56 17.74
CA ASP A 26 -27.86 -16.23 16.35
C ASP A 26 -26.98 -15.09 15.80
N THR A 27 -26.49 -14.20 16.67
CA THR A 27 -25.54 -13.13 16.31
C THR A 27 -24.08 -13.59 16.27
N LEU A 28 -23.77 -14.80 16.73
CA LEU A 28 -22.40 -15.32 16.79
C LEU A 28 -22.02 -16.23 15.61
N ASN A 29 -22.97 -16.52 14.71
CA ASN A 29 -22.81 -17.52 13.64
C ASN A 29 -22.83 -16.97 12.21
N GLU A 30 -22.73 -15.66 12.01
CA GLU A 30 -22.18 -15.16 10.75
C GLU A 30 -20.65 -15.28 10.85
N GLU A 31 -20.11 -16.49 10.65
CA GLU A 31 -18.74 -16.59 10.15
C GLU A 31 -18.73 -15.82 8.83
N ALA A 32 -18.31 -14.57 8.88
CA ALA A 32 -18.18 -13.73 7.70
C ALA A 32 -17.26 -14.48 6.74
N SER A 33 -17.83 -14.95 5.63
CA SER A 33 -17.07 -15.65 4.60
C SER A 33 -15.97 -14.71 4.11
N LEU A 34 -14.72 -15.14 4.25
CA LEU A 34 -13.56 -14.35 3.83
C LEU A 34 -13.68 -14.01 2.34
N LYS A 35 -13.42 -12.75 2.01
CA LYS A 35 -13.51 -12.23 0.63
C LYS A 35 -12.30 -12.68 -0.18
N THR A 36 -12.46 -12.86 -1.48
CA THR A 36 -11.31 -12.98 -2.40
C THR A 36 -10.71 -11.59 -2.62
N PHE A 37 -9.38 -11.47 -2.55
CA PHE A 37 -8.70 -10.21 -2.87
C PHE A 37 -8.81 -9.94 -4.39
N PRO A 38 -9.16 -8.71 -4.82
CA PRO A 38 -9.30 -8.40 -6.24
C PRO A 38 -7.94 -8.49 -6.96
N THR A 39 -7.97 -8.76 -8.27
CA THR A 39 -6.75 -8.72 -9.11
C THR A 39 -6.10 -7.35 -9.03
N ILE A 40 -4.80 -7.34 -8.73
CA ILE A 40 -3.99 -6.14 -8.59
C ILE A 40 -3.52 -5.71 -9.97
N VAL A 41 -3.89 -4.51 -10.39
CA VAL A 41 -3.25 -3.88 -11.55
C VAL A 41 -1.99 -3.19 -11.04
N LEU A 42 -0.83 -3.78 -11.33
CA LEU A 42 0.48 -3.20 -10.98
C LEU A 42 1.05 -2.53 -12.22
N VAL A 43 1.15 -1.21 -12.16
CA VAL A 43 1.73 -0.39 -13.23
C VAL A 43 3.18 -0.08 -12.91
N TYR A 44 4.05 -0.20 -13.90
CA TYR A 44 5.48 0.06 -13.78
C TYR A 44 5.98 0.78 -15.02
N ARG A 45 7.11 1.47 -14.91
CA ARG A 45 7.69 2.17 -16.05
C ARG A 45 8.43 1.19 -16.96
N MET A 46 8.12 1.22 -18.25
CA MET A 46 8.85 0.46 -19.25
C MET A 46 10.21 1.11 -19.48
N ASN A 47 11.28 0.39 -19.10
CA ASN A 47 12.68 0.82 -19.24
C ASN A 47 13.53 -0.25 -19.95
N ASP A 48 14.72 -0.54 -19.44
CA ASP A 48 15.64 -1.58 -19.91
C ASP A 48 15.28 -2.99 -19.37
N GLY A 49 14.17 -3.11 -18.64
CA GLY A 49 13.59 -4.36 -18.19
C GLY A 49 13.99 -4.75 -16.77
N GLU A 50 14.78 -3.96 -16.05
CA GLU A 50 15.10 -4.21 -14.64
C GLU A 50 13.85 -4.14 -13.76
N GLU A 51 13.04 -3.09 -13.98
CA GLU A 51 11.80 -2.88 -13.24
C GLU A 51 10.78 -3.99 -13.53
N GLU A 52 10.67 -4.43 -14.79
CA GLU A 52 9.81 -5.56 -15.19
C GLU A 52 10.19 -6.86 -14.47
N ARG A 53 11.49 -7.18 -14.40
CA ARG A 53 11.98 -8.36 -13.68
C ARG A 53 11.64 -8.28 -12.19
N MET A 54 11.81 -7.11 -11.58
CA MET A 54 11.50 -6.88 -10.18
C MET A 54 10.01 -7.07 -9.89
N VAL A 55 9.12 -6.39 -10.63
CA VAL A 55 7.67 -6.47 -10.39
C VAL A 55 7.10 -7.85 -10.72
N THR A 56 7.71 -8.58 -11.65
CA THR A 56 7.38 -9.99 -11.91
C THR A 56 7.70 -10.85 -10.69
N ALA A 57 8.89 -10.71 -10.12
CA ALA A 57 9.26 -11.44 -8.91
C ALA A 57 8.37 -11.09 -7.70
N VAL A 58 7.97 -9.82 -7.56
CA VAL A 58 7.00 -9.39 -6.54
C VAL A 58 5.64 -10.07 -6.76
N ALA A 59 5.12 -10.05 -7.99
CA ALA A 59 3.84 -10.67 -8.32
C ALA A 59 3.84 -12.18 -8.01
N ASP A 60 4.91 -12.89 -8.37
CA ASP A 60 5.07 -14.31 -8.08
C ASP A 60 5.07 -14.59 -6.58
N GLN A 61 5.78 -13.78 -5.79
CA GLN A 61 5.84 -13.93 -4.34
C GLN A 61 4.50 -13.64 -3.67
N TRP A 62 3.75 -12.63 -4.13
CA TRP A 62 2.38 -12.39 -3.66
C TRP A 62 1.42 -13.52 -4.02
N GLU A 63 1.53 -14.09 -5.22
CA GLU A 63 0.71 -15.24 -5.59
C GLU A 63 1.03 -16.45 -4.70
N VAL A 64 2.31 -16.74 -4.45
CA VAL A 64 2.73 -17.86 -3.61
C VAL A 64 2.34 -17.67 -2.14
N CYS A 65 2.60 -16.49 -1.55
CA CYS A 65 2.31 -16.25 -0.14
C CYS A 65 0.80 -16.02 0.12
N LEU A 66 0.13 -15.23 -0.73
CA LEU A 66 -1.21 -14.68 -0.45
C LEU A 66 -2.28 -15.16 -1.41
N GLY A 67 -1.93 -15.87 -2.49
CA GLY A 67 -2.88 -16.22 -3.55
C GLY A 67 -3.36 -15.02 -4.38
N ALA A 68 -2.76 -13.85 -4.16
CA ALA A 68 -3.15 -12.61 -4.83
C ALA A 68 -2.73 -12.63 -6.30
N LYS A 69 -3.65 -12.30 -7.20
CA LYS A 69 -3.39 -12.24 -8.64
C LYS A 69 -2.96 -10.84 -9.03
N THR A 70 -1.95 -10.75 -9.89
CA THR A 70 -1.41 -9.46 -10.37
C THR A 70 -1.42 -9.42 -11.90
N ALA A 71 -1.96 -8.35 -12.46
CA ALA A 71 -1.84 -7.98 -13.86
C ALA A 71 -0.76 -6.90 -13.98
N LEU A 72 0.37 -7.25 -14.58
CA LEU A 72 1.49 -6.33 -14.81
C LEU A 72 1.22 -5.46 -16.04
N MET A 73 1.41 -4.16 -15.91
CA MET A 73 1.21 -3.17 -16.97
C MET A 73 2.43 -2.26 -17.10
N GLY A 74 3.31 -2.57 -18.05
CA GLY A 74 4.42 -1.69 -18.41
C GLY A 74 3.92 -0.51 -19.24
N MET A 75 4.33 0.71 -18.87
CA MET A 75 3.90 1.95 -19.53
C MET A 75 5.09 2.82 -19.95
N SER A 76 4.94 3.52 -21.07
CA SER A 76 5.84 4.64 -21.41
C SER A 76 5.58 5.81 -20.46
N VAL A 77 6.51 6.76 -20.37
CA VAL A 77 6.35 7.97 -19.53
C VAL A 77 5.11 8.76 -19.91
N ASN A 78 4.87 8.92 -21.22
CA ASN A 78 3.72 9.70 -21.69
C ASN A 78 2.38 9.03 -21.33
N ASP A 79 2.31 7.69 -21.43
CA ASP A 79 1.10 6.94 -21.07
C ASP A 79 0.88 6.94 -19.55
N TRP A 80 1.97 6.94 -18.79
CA TRP A 80 1.93 7.06 -17.34
C TRP A 80 1.37 8.41 -16.90
N ASP A 81 1.93 9.51 -17.41
CA ASP A 81 1.51 10.86 -17.04
C ASP A 81 0.02 11.08 -17.38
N ASP A 82 -0.42 10.60 -18.55
CA ASP A 82 -1.84 10.65 -18.94
C ASP A 82 -2.73 9.85 -17.98
N ARG A 83 -2.33 8.64 -17.58
CA ARG A 83 -3.09 7.82 -16.61
C ARG A 83 -3.18 8.49 -15.24
N VAL A 84 -2.08 9.03 -14.72
CA VAL A 84 -2.04 9.70 -13.42
C VAL A 84 -2.92 10.96 -13.43
N ALA A 85 -2.97 11.67 -14.56
CA ALA A 85 -3.78 12.87 -14.74
C ALA A 85 -5.28 12.60 -14.96
N THR A 86 -5.64 11.46 -15.55
CA THR A 86 -7.01 11.19 -16.00
C THR A 86 -7.85 10.37 -15.01
N ASP A 87 -7.36 9.19 -14.60
CA ASP A 87 -8.19 8.22 -13.86
C ASP A 87 -7.52 7.56 -12.67
N ARG A 88 -6.18 7.53 -12.61
CA ARG A 88 -5.40 6.79 -11.61
C ARG A 88 -5.89 5.35 -11.40
N ASN A 89 -6.31 4.68 -12.48
CA ASN A 89 -6.96 3.38 -12.43
C ASN A 89 -5.96 2.22 -12.21
N PHE A 90 -5.12 2.32 -11.20
CA PHE A 90 -4.14 1.31 -10.83
C PHE A 90 -4.39 0.84 -9.39
N GLY A 91 -4.03 -0.41 -9.11
CA GLY A 91 -4.01 -0.93 -7.75
C GLY A 91 -2.72 -0.52 -7.04
N ILE A 92 -1.59 -0.72 -7.72
CA ILE A 92 -0.24 -0.39 -7.24
C ILE A 92 0.55 0.22 -8.39
N THR A 93 1.41 1.19 -8.06
CA THR A 93 2.49 1.68 -8.93
C THR A 93 3.85 1.26 -8.39
N ALA A 94 4.77 0.81 -9.24
CA ALA A 94 6.19 0.80 -8.92
C ALA A 94 6.79 2.17 -9.26
N ASN A 95 7.59 2.71 -8.35
CA ASN A 95 8.16 4.06 -8.47
C ASN A 95 9.65 4.05 -8.11
N GLU A 96 10.40 4.94 -8.77
CA GLU A 96 11.75 5.33 -8.42
C GLU A 96 11.76 6.82 -8.06
N ALA A 97 12.29 7.16 -6.90
CA ALA A 97 12.63 8.55 -6.57
C ALA A 97 14.14 8.70 -6.49
N ARG A 98 14.67 9.69 -7.19
CA ARG A 98 16.09 10.03 -7.22
C ARG A 98 16.28 11.47 -6.76
N SER A 99 17.25 11.67 -5.88
CA SER A 99 17.68 13.00 -5.45
C SER A 99 19.17 13.20 -5.64
N TYR A 100 19.55 14.45 -5.93
CA TYR A 100 20.93 14.93 -5.97
C TYR A 100 21.29 15.76 -4.73
N ASN A 101 20.33 15.94 -3.82
CA ASN A 101 20.48 16.71 -2.60
C ASN A 101 20.69 15.75 -1.43
N SER A 102 21.71 16.02 -0.60
CA SER A 102 22.08 15.18 0.55
C SER A 102 21.25 15.48 1.80
N HIS A 103 19.94 15.73 1.67
CA HIS A 103 19.06 16.07 2.79
C HIS A 103 17.73 15.28 2.73
N PRO A 104 17.20 14.74 3.85
CA PRO A 104 16.00 13.88 3.85
C PRO A 104 14.76 14.54 3.25
N HIS A 105 14.66 15.87 3.34
CA HIS A 105 13.56 16.63 2.77
C HIS A 105 13.34 16.36 1.27
N SER A 106 14.40 15.98 0.53
CA SER A 106 14.29 15.69 -0.89
C SER A 106 13.48 14.42 -1.22
N PHE A 107 13.11 13.64 -0.21
CA PHE A 107 12.20 12.50 -0.31
C PHE A 107 10.92 12.71 0.51
N ALA A 108 10.96 13.52 1.56
CA ALA A 108 9.82 13.78 2.44
C ALA A 108 8.58 14.34 1.70
N TYR A 109 8.78 15.18 0.70
CA TYR A 109 7.67 15.83 -0.01
C TYR A 109 6.87 14.85 -0.89
N LEU A 110 7.43 13.68 -1.25
CA LEU A 110 6.81 12.71 -2.16
C LEU A 110 5.41 12.26 -1.70
N LEU A 111 5.12 12.37 -0.41
CA LEU A 111 3.88 11.94 0.22
C LEU A 111 3.08 13.11 0.80
N GLU A 112 3.43 14.35 0.47
CA GLU A 112 2.66 15.52 0.86
C GLU A 112 1.25 15.47 0.24
N THR A 113 0.25 15.95 0.99
CA THR A 113 -1.13 16.01 0.51
C THR A 113 -1.21 16.88 -0.75
N GLY A 114 -1.63 16.27 -1.87
CA GLY A 114 -1.80 16.97 -3.14
C GLY A 114 -0.54 17.00 -4.03
N GLU A 115 0.57 16.42 -3.59
CA GLU A 115 1.77 16.25 -4.42
C GLU A 115 1.46 15.36 -5.65
N GLU A 116 2.00 15.72 -6.82
CA GLU A 116 1.73 14.98 -8.06
C GLU A 116 2.38 13.59 -8.04
N LEU A 117 3.56 13.49 -7.44
CA LEU A 117 4.29 12.22 -7.24
C LEU A 117 3.65 11.31 -6.19
N ASN A 118 2.66 11.81 -5.42
CA ASN A 118 1.87 11.02 -4.49
C ASN A 118 0.76 10.25 -5.24
N HIS A 119 1.18 9.28 -6.05
CA HIS A 119 0.29 8.50 -6.91
C HIS A 119 -0.76 7.71 -6.10
N GLY A 120 -0.43 7.32 -4.87
CA GLY A 120 -1.33 6.59 -3.96
C GLY A 120 -2.44 7.44 -3.36
N GLY A 121 -2.38 8.77 -3.51
CA GLY A 121 -3.36 9.68 -2.93
C GLY A 121 -3.33 9.72 -1.39
N TYR A 122 -2.17 9.47 -0.79
CA TYR A 122 -2.01 9.57 0.65
C TYR A 122 -2.26 11.02 1.12
N SER A 123 -2.95 11.18 2.23
CA SER A 123 -3.16 12.50 2.83
C SER A 123 -3.17 12.35 4.35
N SER A 124 -2.33 13.15 5.01
CA SER A 124 -2.21 13.15 6.45
C SER A 124 -1.73 14.50 6.93
N ALA A 125 -2.61 15.22 7.65
CA ALA A 125 -2.26 16.49 8.26
C ALA A 125 -1.00 16.39 9.15
N ARG A 126 -0.76 15.21 9.77
CA ARG A 126 0.45 14.99 10.57
C ARG A 126 1.71 14.90 9.70
N HIS A 127 1.61 14.21 8.57
CA HIS A 127 2.71 14.15 7.60
C HIS A 127 3.04 15.55 7.05
N ASP A 128 2.01 16.29 6.62
CA ASP A 128 2.17 17.65 6.09
C ASP A 128 2.81 18.58 7.12
N MET A 129 2.46 18.44 8.41
CA MET A 129 3.13 19.16 9.50
C MET A 129 4.61 18.81 9.63
N TYR A 130 5.00 17.54 9.47
CA TYR A 130 6.42 17.16 9.51
C TYR A 130 7.19 17.67 8.29
N VAL A 131 6.57 17.70 7.10
CA VAL A 131 7.18 18.27 5.89
C VAL A 131 7.48 19.76 6.12
N ALA A 132 6.49 20.51 6.61
CA ALA A 132 6.65 21.93 6.93
C ALA A 132 7.71 22.18 8.02
N ALA A 133 7.72 21.37 9.09
CA ALA A 133 8.72 21.47 10.15
C ALA A 133 10.14 21.13 9.65
N GLY A 134 10.27 20.13 8.78
CA GLY A 134 11.54 19.76 8.16
C GLY A 134 12.08 20.88 7.28
N LEU A 135 11.22 21.52 6.47
CA LEU A 135 11.58 22.69 5.68
C LEU A 135 12.04 23.85 6.55
N ALA A 136 11.35 24.13 7.65
CA ALA A 136 11.77 25.15 8.61
C ALA A 136 13.12 24.81 9.27
N SER A 137 13.41 23.54 9.56
CA SER A 137 14.71 23.15 10.16
C SER A 137 15.92 23.46 9.26
N LEU A 138 15.72 23.61 7.95
CA LEU A 138 16.78 23.95 6.99
C LEU A 138 17.34 25.37 7.16
N ASP A 139 16.58 26.29 7.77
CA ASP A 139 16.99 27.67 7.99
C ASP A 139 17.73 27.89 9.33
N GLY A 140 17.88 26.83 10.13
CA GLY A 140 18.55 26.85 11.44
C GLY A 140 17.69 27.41 12.58
N SER A 141 16.37 27.58 12.38
CA SER A 141 15.49 28.28 13.34
C SER A 141 14.97 27.43 14.51
N GLU A 142 14.71 26.13 14.38
CA GLU A 142 14.36 25.26 15.52
C GLU A 142 14.20 23.78 15.12
N SER A 143 14.48 22.89 16.08
CA SER A 143 14.52 21.41 16.02
C SER A 143 15.71 20.77 15.30
N ASP A 144 16.29 19.76 15.95
CA ASP A 144 17.27 18.86 15.34
C ASP A 144 16.58 18.17 14.16
N SER A 145 16.92 18.55 12.93
CA SER A 145 16.34 18.05 11.66
C SER A 145 16.14 16.53 11.69
N ASN A 146 17.08 15.80 12.31
CA ASN A 146 17.00 14.35 12.49
C ASN A 146 15.79 13.88 13.30
N VAL A 147 15.41 14.62 14.34
CA VAL A 147 14.24 14.30 15.17
C VAL A 147 12.97 14.44 14.35
N VAL A 148 12.86 15.48 13.52
CA VAL A 148 11.69 15.66 12.65
C VAL A 148 11.58 14.52 11.64
N TYR A 149 12.67 14.20 10.93
CA TYR A 149 12.64 13.12 9.93
C TYR A 149 12.52 11.73 10.57
N GLY A 150 13.09 11.50 11.75
CA GLY A 150 12.88 10.24 12.49
C GLY A 150 11.43 10.07 12.96
N LEU A 151 10.79 11.14 13.42
CA LEU A 151 9.36 11.12 13.77
C LEU A 151 8.46 10.98 12.54
N MET A 152 8.87 11.57 11.41
CA MET A 152 8.18 11.42 10.13
C MET A 152 8.24 9.97 9.66
N GLU A 153 9.41 9.33 9.66
CA GLU A 153 9.52 7.93 9.25
C GLU A 153 8.79 6.98 10.20
N ALA A 154 8.86 7.20 11.52
CA ALA A 154 8.07 6.41 12.46
C ALA A 154 6.55 6.57 12.25
N HIS A 155 6.11 7.72 11.73
CA HIS A 155 4.73 7.94 11.34
C HIS A 155 4.39 7.24 10.01
N LEU A 156 5.28 7.32 9.01
CA LEU A 156 5.12 6.65 7.72
C LEU A 156 5.17 5.12 7.84
N SER A 157 6.01 4.56 8.72
CA SER A 157 6.09 3.12 8.96
C SER A 157 4.83 2.55 9.63
N ARG A 158 4.09 3.38 10.38
CA ARG A 158 2.78 3.01 10.91
C ARG A 158 1.68 3.13 9.86
N ASP A 159 1.67 4.24 9.12
CA ASP A 159 0.62 4.51 8.14
C ASP A 159 0.82 3.70 6.85
N MET A 160 2.03 3.23 6.54
CA MET A 160 2.40 2.41 5.38
C MET A 160 1.80 2.91 4.05
N PRO A 161 1.94 4.21 3.69
CA PRO A 161 1.37 4.71 2.43
C PRO A 161 2.09 4.17 1.19
N VAL A 162 3.33 3.71 1.39
CA VAL A 162 4.17 3.05 0.39
C VAL A 162 4.77 1.79 0.99
N ILE A 163 5.30 0.93 0.13
CA ILE A 163 6.07 -0.25 0.49
C ILE A 163 7.49 -0.02 -0.05
N PRO A 164 8.44 0.44 0.79
CA PRO A 164 9.82 0.57 0.37
C PRO A 164 10.41 -0.79 -0.03
N MET A 165 11.26 -0.75 -1.05
CA MET A 165 11.86 -1.94 -1.65
C MET A 165 13.37 -1.92 -1.53
N PHE A 166 14.02 -0.96 -2.20
CA PHE A 166 15.48 -0.92 -2.31
C PHE A 166 16.04 0.49 -2.23
N PHE A 167 17.22 0.63 -1.64
CA PHE A 167 18.16 1.70 -1.97
C PHE A 167 19.09 1.23 -3.07
N VAL A 168 19.17 2.00 -4.15
CA VAL A 168 19.99 1.66 -5.31
C VAL A 168 21.36 2.33 -5.14
N PRO A 169 22.47 1.58 -5.15
CA PRO A 169 23.80 2.17 -5.05
C PRO A 169 24.07 3.06 -6.26
N PRO A 170 24.67 4.25 -6.07
CA PRO A 170 24.96 5.13 -7.19
C PRO A 170 26.05 4.52 -8.07
N SER A 171 25.72 4.22 -9.33
CA SER A 171 26.65 3.60 -10.29
C SER A 171 27.46 4.62 -11.09
N ILE A 172 26.81 5.71 -11.55
CA ILE A 172 27.42 6.76 -12.38
C ILE A 172 27.52 8.09 -11.63
N GLU A 173 26.55 8.38 -10.75
CA GLU A 173 26.41 9.66 -10.07
C GLU A 173 26.53 9.45 -8.55
N PRO A 174 27.76 9.42 -7.97
CA PRO A 174 27.99 9.07 -6.55
C PRO A 174 27.24 9.95 -5.53
N TRP A 175 26.85 11.15 -5.96
CA TRP A 175 26.14 12.14 -5.16
C TRP A 175 24.62 11.94 -5.19
N SER A 176 24.13 11.05 -6.07
CA SER A 176 22.72 10.71 -6.18
C SER A 176 22.33 9.67 -5.11
N GLN A 177 21.09 9.78 -4.67
CA GLN A 177 20.44 8.85 -3.76
C GLN A 177 19.15 8.40 -4.43
N THR A 178 18.90 7.09 -4.46
CA THR A 178 17.76 6.52 -5.18
C THR A 178 17.05 5.49 -4.31
N VAL A 179 15.72 5.62 -4.23
CA VAL A 179 14.84 4.66 -3.55
C VAL A 179 13.82 4.12 -4.54
N ILE A 180 13.64 2.80 -4.54
CA ILE A 180 12.57 2.09 -5.23
C ILE A 180 11.50 1.72 -4.21
N TYR A 181 10.24 1.97 -4.53
CA TYR A 181 9.11 1.69 -3.66
C TYR A 181 7.85 1.38 -4.47
N LEU A 182 6.95 0.60 -3.86
CA LEU A 182 5.61 0.36 -4.40
C LEU A 182 4.61 1.29 -3.71
N THR A 183 3.61 1.77 -4.44
CA THR A 183 2.60 2.68 -3.90
C THR A 183 1.20 2.12 -4.15
N PRO A 184 0.55 1.61 -3.09
CA PRO A 184 -0.86 1.25 -3.14
C PRO A 184 -1.76 2.47 -3.37
N ASN A 185 -2.79 2.30 -4.18
CA ASN A 185 -3.81 3.34 -4.39
C ASN A 185 -4.80 3.35 -3.24
N LEU A 186 -4.67 4.32 -2.32
CA LEU A 186 -5.47 4.41 -1.10
C LEU A 186 -6.91 4.91 -1.34
N ALA A 187 -7.23 5.33 -2.57
CA ALA A 187 -8.61 5.59 -2.96
C ALA A 187 -9.42 4.29 -3.11
N LEU A 188 -8.75 3.14 -3.28
CA LEU A 188 -9.39 1.83 -3.39
C LEU A 188 -9.58 1.21 -2.00
N GLU A 189 -10.80 0.75 -1.70
CA GLU A 189 -11.19 0.22 -0.38
C GLU A 189 -10.24 -0.87 0.13
N GLN A 190 -9.84 -1.80 -0.74
CA GLN A 190 -8.97 -2.92 -0.38
C GLN A 190 -7.57 -2.49 0.11
N TRP A 191 -7.12 -1.30 -0.26
CA TRP A 191 -5.81 -0.77 0.15
C TRP A 191 -5.89 0.17 1.36
N GLN A 192 -7.08 0.48 1.88
CA GLN A 192 -7.22 1.39 3.03
C GLN A 192 -6.84 0.74 4.36
N ASP A 193 -7.04 -0.57 4.51
CA ASP A 193 -6.62 -1.30 5.71
C ASP A 193 -5.09 -1.45 5.77
N PHE A 194 -4.46 -0.93 6.82
CA PHE A 194 -3.01 -1.01 6.98
C PHE A 194 -2.50 -2.45 7.08
N ARG A 195 -3.33 -3.37 7.58
CA ARG A 195 -2.98 -4.80 7.69
C ARG A 195 -2.79 -5.43 6.33
N VAL A 196 -3.58 -5.00 5.34
CA VAL A 196 -3.39 -5.43 3.94
C VAL A 196 -2.04 -4.94 3.43
N ARG A 197 -1.72 -3.65 3.57
CA ARG A 197 -0.44 -3.09 3.11
C ARG A 197 0.77 -3.76 3.80
N GLN A 198 0.64 -4.04 5.10
CA GLN A 198 1.63 -4.78 5.86
C GLN A 198 1.78 -6.23 5.38
N ALA A 199 0.67 -6.93 5.10
CA ALA A 199 0.71 -8.28 4.56
C ALA A 199 1.43 -8.33 3.21
N PHE A 200 1.09 -7.43 2.29
CA PHE A 200 1.74 -7.35 0.99
C PHE A 200 3.24 -7.01 1.09
N SER A 201 3.64 -6.20 2.07
CA SER A 201 5.07 -5.94 2.34
C SER A 201 5.80 -7.17 2.90
N LEU A 202 5.20 -7.89 3.85
CA LEU A 202 5.76 -9.10 4.47
C LEU A 202 5.75 -10.31 3.53
N ALA A 203 4.92 -10.30 2.50
CA ALA A 203 4.91 -11.33 1.48
C ALA A 203 6.10 -11.22 0.51
N ILE A 204 6.95 -10.19 0.64
CA ILE A 204 8.08 -9.96 -0.27
C ILE A 204 9.42 -10.30 0.40
N ASP A 205 10.14 -11.24 -0.20
CA ASP A 205 11.56 -11.51 0.01
C ASP A 205 12.39 -10.55 -0.86
N ARG A 206 12.68 -9.38 -0.27
CA ARG A 206 13.48 -8.33 -0.91
C ARG A 206 14.93 -8.77 -1.13
N GLU A 207 15.52 -9.49 -0.17
CA GLU A 207 16.90 -9.98 -0.26
C GLU A 207 17.08 -10.91 -1.46
N LYS A 208 16.14 -11.83 -1.68
CA LYS A 208 16.16 -12.71 -2.84
C LYS A 208 15.97 -11.97 -4.16
N ILE A 209 15.13 -10.94 -4.19
CA ILE A 209 14.99 -10.09 -5.38
C ILE A 209 16.31 -9.35 -5.66
N ALA A 210 16.90 -8.71 -4.65
CA ALA A 210 18.18 -8.00 -4.78
C ALA A 210 19.29 -8.92 -5.31
N THR A 211 19.45 -10.11 -4.71
CA THR A 211 20.60 -10.99 -4.97
C THR A 211 20.43 -11.93 -6.17
N ALA A 212 19.20 -12.24 -6.60
CA ALA A 212 18.95 -13.20 -7.67
C ALA A 212 18.22 -12.64 -8.90
N VAL A 213 17.55 -11.48 -8.78
CA VAL A 213 16.76 -10.87 -9.85
C VAL A 213 17.42 -9.59 -10.37
N LEU A 214 17.77 -8.68 -9.46
CA LEU A 214 18.39 -7.40 -9.80
C LEU A 214 19.90 -7.57 -10.03
N MET A 215 20.61 -8.11 -9.04
CA MET A 215 22.07 -8.36 -9.09
C MET A 215 22.91 -7.10 -9.40
N ASP A 216 22.39 -5.93 -9.04
CA ASP A 216 22.96 -4.60 -9.27
C ASP A 216 23.59 -3.98 -8.02
N GLY A 217 23.46 -4.65 -6.87
CA GLY A 217 23.90 -4.15 -5.56
C GLY A 217 22.83 -3.38 -4.79
N SER A 218 21.58 -3.35 -5.28
CA SER A 218 20.43 -2.80 -4.55
C SER A 218 20.29 -3.40 -3.16
N GLU A 219 20.09 -2.55 -2.15
CA GLU A 219 20.00 -2.95 -0.74
C GLU A 219 18.54 -2.92 -0.26
N PRO A 220 17.99 -4.01 0.30
CA PRO A 220 16.64 -4.03 0.86
C PRO A 220 16.42 -2.98 1.94
N THR A 221 15.25 -2.32 1.92
CA THR A 221 14.91 -1.28 2.91
C THR A 221 13.46 -1.32 3.38
N ALA A 222 13.23 -0.82 4.59
CA ALA A 222 11.92 -0.48 5.15
C ALA A 222 11.63 1.03 5.15
N HIS A 223 12.57 1.85 4.67
CA HIS A 223 12.54 3.31 4.77
C HIS A 223 12.43 3.96 3.41
N LEU A 224 11.75 5.11 3.37
CA LEU A 224 11.70 5.95 2.19
C LEU A 224 12.94 6.83 2.08
N PHE A 225 13.60 7.13 3.20
CA PHE A 225 14.78 8.00 3.24
C PHE A 225 16.09 7.19 3.23
N PRO A 226 16.93 7.34 2.18
CA PRO A 226 18.26 6.75 2.13
C PRO A 226 19.16 7.12 3.33
N PRO A 227 20.04 6.21 3.78
CA PRO A 227 21.02 6.51 4.84
C PRO A 227 22.02 7.58 4.40
N GLY A 228 22.61 8.29 5.36
CA GLY A 228 23.64 9.31 5.08
C GLY A 228 23.12 10.63 4.51
N LEU A 229 21.79 10.85 4.50
CA LEU A 229 21.19 12.14 4.19
C LEU A 229 21.36 13.09 5.38
N GLY A 230 22.49 13.79 5.41
CA GLY A 230 22.86 14.68 6.51
C GLY A 230 23.26 13.88 7.75
N SER A 231 22.47 13.97 8.81
CA SER A 231 22.66 13.23 10.07
C SER A 231 21.55 12.20 10.32
N TYR A 232 20.68 11.97 9.33
CA TYR A 232 19.67 10.92 9.37
C TYR A 232 20.31 9.55 9.20
N GLU A 233 19.99 8.65 10.13
CA GLU A 233 20.37 7.25 10.08
C GLU A 233 19.12 6.38 10.34
N PRO A 234 18.76 5.47 9.42
CA PRO A 234 17.61 4.60 9.61
C PRO A 234 17.84 3.63 10.78
N ILE A 235 16.82 3.44 11.62
CA ILE A 235 16.89 2.58 12.82
C ILE A 235 16.44 1.15 12.52
N GLU A 236 15.49 0.97 11.58
CA GLU A 236 14.91 -0.34 11.29
C GLU A 236 15.61 -1.05 10.12
N VAL A 237 15.73 -2.37 10.22
CA VAL A 237 16.19 -3.21 9.11
C VAL A 237 14.97 -3.61 8.28
N SER A 238 15.15 -3.76 6.97
CA SER A 238 14.11 -4.34 6.10
C SER A 238 13.54 -5.63 6.73
N PRO A 239 12.21 -5.79 6.80
CA PRO A 239 11.64 -7.02 7.34
C PRO A 239 11.92 -8.21 6.42
N ASP A 240 12.22 -9.36 7.02
CA ASP A 240 12.29 -10.63 6.33
C ASP A 240 10.90 -11.04 5.80
N GLN A 241 10.88 -11.82 4.72
CA GLN A 241 9.63 -12.40 4.23
C GLN A 241 8.99 -13.29 5.29
N ASN A 242 7.69 -13.11 5.52
CA ASN A 242 6.91 -13.91 6.45
C ASN A 242 5.50 -14.16 5.91
N CYS A 243 5.35 -15.13 5.00
CA CYS A 243 4.05 -15.47 4.42
C CYS A 243 3.02 -15.83 5.50
N ARG A 244 3.41 -16.50 6.60
CA ARG A 244 2.47 -16.89 7.67
C ARG A 244 1.86 -15.68 8.36
N MET A 245 2.69 -14.70 8.72
CA MET A 245 2.21 -13.46 9.33
C MET A 245 1.39 -12.65 8.32
N ALA A 246 1.83 -12.58 7.07
CA ALA A 246 1.11 -11.90 5.99
C ALA A 246 -0.29 -12.50 5.79
N GLN A 247 -0.42 -13.84 5.77
CA GLN A 247 -1.70 -14.53 5.67
C GLN A 247 -2.62 -14.24 6.86
N GLY A 248 -2.08 -14.24 8.09
CA GLY A 248 -2.84 -13.86 9.29
C GLY A 248 -3.43 -12.45 9.17
N LEU A 249 -2.61 -11.48 8.74
CA LEU A 249 -3.05 -10.09 8.53
C LEU A 249 -4.13 -9.97 7.45
N MET A 250 -4.04 -10.74 6.36
CA MET A 250 -5.08 -10.78 5.33
C MET A 250 -6.39 -11.36 5.84
N ASN A 251 -6.33 -12.47 6.58
CA ASN A 251 -7.50 -13.10 7.20
C ASN A 251 -8.17 -12.15 8.21
N ASP A 252 -7.38 -11.46 9.04
CA ASP A 252 -7.87 -10.45 9.98
C ASP A 252 -8.50 -9.24 9.27
N ALA A 253 -8.04 -8.92 8.06
CA ALA A 253 -8.64 -7.92 7.17
C ALA A 253 -9.84 -8.44 6.36
N GLY A 254 -10.23 -9.70 6.57
CA GLY A 254 -11.41 -10.31 5.93
C GLY A 254 -11.15 -10.83 4.52
N TYR A 255 -9.90 -11.13 4.17
CA TYR A 255 -9.50 -11.70 2.88
C TYR A 255 -8.96 -13.13 3.03
N ALA A 256 -9.42 -14.02 2.16
CA ALA A 256 -8.98 -15.40 2.13
C ALA A 256 -7.56 -15.53 1.57
N THR A 257 -6.79 -16.47 2.11
CA THR A 257 -5.46 -16.84 1.63
C THR A 257 -5.35 -18.35 1.38
N PRO A 258 -4.31 -18.83 0.65
CA PRO A 258 -4.08 -20.26 0.38
C PRO A 258 -3.94 -21.14 1.61
#